data_AF-G0HP55-F1
#
_entry.id   AF-G0HP55-F1
#
_cell.length_a   1.000
_cell.length_b   1.000
_cell.length_c   1.000
_cell.angle_alpha   90.00
_cell.angle_beta   90.00
_cell.angle_gamma   90.00
#
_symmetry.space_group_name_H-M   'P 1'
#
loop_
_entity.id
_entity.type
_entity.pdbx_description
1 polymer ?
#
loop_
_entity_poly.entity_id
_entity_poly.type
_entity_poly.pdbx_seq_one_letter_code
_entity_poly.pdbx_strand_id
1 'polypeptide(L)'
;MIGVLVAISVISSYSWYKTEDDLKILRTVHEESWSRVYLTATQDIYELSYMSEVFEGLLEENASEDTIVEYAGGYYLRARHVRRIFQFLSYEYPEGYLKYDKLGEAFYHIEGFFVGGFSRADVDRTETVRENLGTLKEISRIVKELGEYSDPRDIPQELADELLNATSDLKLIYE
;
A
#
# COMPACT_ATOMS: atom_id res chain seq x y z
N MET A 1 -38.61 44.35 -17.05
CA MET A 1 -37.58 43.44 -17.60
C MET A 1 -36.29 43.43 -16.77
N ILE A 2 -35.73 44.59 -16.39
CA ILE A 2 -34.48 44.66 -15.60
C ILE A 2 -34.60 43.96 -14.23
N GLY A 3 -35.69 44.17 -13.48
CA GLY A 3 -35.88 43.53 -12.16
C GLY A 3 -36.03 41.99 -12.20
N VAL A 4 -36.54 41.44 -13.30
CA VAL A 4 -36.65 39.98 -13.50
C VAL A 4 -35.28 39.37 -13.81
N LEU A 5 -34.46 40.07 -14.60
CA LEU A 5 -33.08 39.64 -14.90
C LEU A 5 -32.18 39.66 -13.65
N VAL A 6 -32.33 40.65 -12.76
CA VAL A 6 -31.61 40.72 -11.49
C VAL A 6 -32.04 39.61 -10.53
N ALA A 7 -33.34 39.30 -10.47
CA ALA A 7 -33.83 38.19 -9.63
C ALA A 7 -33.31 36.84 -10.15
N ILE A 8 -33.29 36.62 -11.48
CA ILE A 8 -32.75 35.40 -12.09
C ILE A 8 -31.25 35.29 -11.84
N SER A 9 -30.48 36.38 -11.95
CA SER A 9 -29.03 36.35 -11.68
C SER A 9 -28.72 36.03 -10.23
N VAL A 10 -29.46 36.59 -9.26
CA VAL A 10 -29.27 36.28 -7.83
C VAL A 10 -29.62 34.81 -7.52
N ILE A 11 -30.69 34.27 -8.08
CA ILE A 11 -31.09 32.86 -7.89
C ILE A 11 -30.06 31.91 -8.51
N SER A 12 -29.55 32.22 -9.69
CA SER A 12 -28.54 31.39 -10.36
C SER A 12 -27.17 31.47 -9.68
N SER A 13 -26.77 32.63 -9.17
CA SER A 13 -25.57 32.77 -8.34
C SER A 13 -25.69 32.02 -7.01
N TYR A 14 -26.85 32.08 -6.34
CA TYR A 14 -27.10 31.34 -5.10
C TYR A 14 -27.14 29.82 -5.33
N SER A 15 -27.77 29.38 -6.43
CA SER A 15 -27.76 27.97 -6.82
C SER A 15 -26.35 27.48 -7.13
N TRP A 16 -25.52 28.30 -7.81
CA TRP A 16 -24.13 27.96 -8.09
C TRP A 16 -23.29 27.87 -6.82
N TYR A 17 -23.42 28.86 -5.93
CA TYR A 17 -22.70 28.88 -4.67
C TYR A 17 -23.08 27.67 -3.79
N LYS A 18 -24.38 27.35 -3.71
CA LYS A 18 -24.85 26.17 -2.99
C LYS A 18 -24.37 24.86 -3.63
N THR A 19 -24.37 24.75 -4.96
CA THR A 19 -23.79 23.58 -5.65
C THR A 19 -22.29 23.48 -5.39
N GLU A 20 -21.56 24.60 -5.35
CA GLU A 20 -20.13 24.60 -5.04
C GLU A 20 -19.85 24.17 -3.60
N ASP A 21 -20.64 24.65 -2.64
CA ASP A 21 -20.55 24.22 -1.23
C ASP A 21 -20.96 22.76 -1.05
N ASP A 22 -22.05 22.30 -1.69
CA ASP A 22 -22.47 20.90 -1.65
C ASP A 22 -21.40 19.99 -2.29
N LEU A 23 -20.75 20.43 -3.38
CA LEU A 23 -19.61 19.73 -3.98
C LEU A 23 -18.39 19.70 -3.06
N LYS A 24 -18.09 20.79 -2.34
CA LYS A 24 -17.02 20.82 -1.33
C LYS A 24 -17.29 19.84 -0.20
N ILE A 25 -18.51 19.82 0.35
CA ILE A 25 -18.90 18.88 1.41
C ILE A 25 -18.79 17.44 0.92
N LEU A 26 -19.30 17.15 -0.28
CA LEU A 26 -19.19 15.81 -0.87
C LEU A 26 -17.74 15.40 -1.05
N ARG A 27 -16.87 16.29 -1.53
CA ARG A 27 -15.42 16.02 -1.62
C ARG A 27 -14.80 15.74 -0.27
N THR A 28 -15.08 16.54 0.75
CA THR A 28 -14.55 16.32 2.11
C THR A 28 -15.01 14.99 2.70
N VAL A 29 -16.29 14.65 2.55
CA VAL A 29 -16.82 13.35 3.03
C VAL A 29 -16.19 12.18 2.26
N HIS A 30 -16.01 12.34 0.94
CA HIS A 30 -15.34 11.36 0.09
C HIS A 30 -13.88 11.15 0.54
N GLU A 31 -13.13 12.24 0.72
CA GLU A 31 -11.74 12.22 1.18
C GLU A 31 -11.59 11.55 2.56
N GLU A 32 -12.43 11.94 3.55
CA GLU A 32 -12.42 11.32 4.87
C GLU A 32 -12.74 9.82 4.83
N SER A 33 -13.62 9.39 3.93
CA SER A 33 -13.99 7.98 3.80
C SER A 33 -12.81 7.13 3.30
N TRP A 34 -11.92 7.69 2.50
CA TRP A 34 -10.77 6.95 1.95
C TRP A 34 -9.59 6.91 2.89
N SER A 35 -9.36 7.97 3.67
CA SER A 35 -8.41 7.88 4.79
C SER A 35 -8.83 6.75 5.75
N ARG A 36 -10.15 6.52 5.96
CA ARG A 36 -10.62 5.36 6.74
C ARG A 36 -10.37 4.01 6.08
N VAL A 37 -10.47 3.91 4.75
CA VAL A 37 -10.10 2.68 4.02
C VAL A 37 -8.61 2.38 4.20
N TYR A 38 -7.76 3.40 4.09
CA TYR A 38 -6.32 3.26 4.36
C TYR A 38 -6.04 2.76 5.78
N LEU A 39 -6.79 3.24 6.79
CA LEU A 39 -6.63 2.77 8.18
C LEU A 39 -6.90 1.27 8.37
N THR A 40 -7.62 0.62 7.44
CA THR A 40 -7.80 -0.84 7.49
C THR A 40 -6.51 -1.60 7.15
N ALA A 41 -5.57 -0.97 6.43
CA ALA A 41 -4.27 -1.54 6.09
C ALA A 41 -3.21 -1.32 7.18
N THR A 42 -3.45 -0.46 8.16
CA THR A 42 -2.41 -0.03 9.13
C THR A 42 -1.84 -1.21 9.92
N GLN A 43 -2.70 -2.16 10.34
CA GLN A 43 -2.22 -3.36 11.04
C GLN A 43 -1.32 -4.21 10.14
N ASP A 44 -1.65 -4.35 8.85
CA ASP A 44 -0.86 -5.16 7.92
C ASP A 44 0.44 -4.47 7.55
N ILE A 45 0.44 -3.14 7.39
CA ILE A 45 1.65 -2.33 7.21
C ILE A 45 2.56 -2.49 8.44
N TYR A 46 2.00 -2.42 9.65
CA TYR A 46 2.77 -2.64 10.88
C TYR A 46 3.43 -4.02 10.88
N GLU A 47 2.68 -5.09 10.65
CA GLU A 47 3.24 -6.45 10.64
C GLU A 47 4.31 -6.63 9.54
N LEU A 48 4.06 -6.13 8.32
CA LEU A 48 5.04 -6.16 7.22
C LEU A 48 6.32 -5.41 7.56
N SER A 49 6.26 -4.38 8.41
CA SER A 49 7.46 -3.63 8.85
C SER A 49 8.43 -4.43 9.72
N TYR A 50 8.03 -5.61 10.22
CA TYR A 50 8.86 -6.51 11.01
C TYR A 50 9.20 -7.82 10.29
N MET A 51 8.88 -7.94 8.99
CA MET A 51 9.07 -9.21 8.27
C MET A 51 10.53 -9.67 8.25
N SER A 52 11.48 -8.75 8.10
CA SER A 52 12.90 -9.11 8.10
C SER A 52 13.36 -9.66 9.43
N GLU A 53 12.90 -9.09 10.54
CA GLU A 53 13.26 -9.55 11.89
C GLU A 53 12.73 -10.96 12.13
N VAL A 54 11.50 -11.23 11.69
CA VAL A 54 10.90 -12.57 11.78
C VAL A 54 11.70 -13.58 10.96
N PHE A 55 11.99 -13.30 9.69
CA PHE A 55 12.74 -14.23 8.84
C PHE A 55 14.19 -14.40 9.28
N GLU A 56 14.84 -13.34 9.79
CA GLU A 56 16.16 -13.45 10.41
C GLU A 56 16.13 -14.40 11.60
N GLY A 57 15.18 -14.24 12.52
CA GLY A 57 15.03 -15.13 13.68
C GLY A 57 14.77 -16.58 13.28
N LEU A 58 13.91 -16.83 12.28
CA LEU A 58 13.65 -18.18 11.77
C LEU A 58 14.92 -18.82 11.19
N LEU A 59 15.76 -18.06 10.50
CA LEU A 59 17.03 -18.55 9.97
C LEU A 59 18.05 -18.84 11.09
N GLU A 60 18.15 -17.96 12.09
CA GLU A 60 19.05 -18.12 13.24
C GLU A 60 18.70 -19.36 14.09
N GLU A 61 17.40 -19.63 14.26
CA GLU A 61 16.90 -20.78 15.00
C GLU A 61 16.91 -22.09 14.20
N ASN A 62 17.31 -22.05 12.92
CA ASN A 62 17.21 -23.17 11.98
C ASN A 62 15.79 -23.76 11.94
N ALA A 63 14.78 -22.89 11.82
CA ALA A 63 13.39 -23.28 11.72
C ALA A 63 13.16 -24.24 10.55
N SER A 64 12.15 -25.11 10.67
CA SER A 64 11.78 -26.00 9.57
C SER A 64 11.24 -25.21 8.37
N GLU A 65 11.39 -25.76 7.16
CA GLU A 65 10.80 -25.17 5.96
C GLU A 65 9.29 -24.94 6.10
N ASP A 66 8.56 -25.88 6.72
CA ASP A 66 7.13 -25.74 6.98
C ASP A 66 6.82 -24.49 7.82
N THR A 67 7.68 -24.18 8.80
CA THR A 67 7.53 -22.97 9.64
C THR A 67 7.78 -21.71 8.81
N ILE A 68 8.83 -21.71 7.98
CA ILE A 68 9.14 -20.58 7.10
C ILE A 68 7.97 -20.33 6.12
N VAL A 69 7.39 -21.40 5.57
CA VAL A 69 6.22 -21.35 4.68
C VAL A 69 4.99 -20.77 5.40
N GLU A 70 4.73 -21.17 6.64
CA GLU A 70 3.60 -20.65 7.41
C GLU A 70 3.68 -19.13 7.61
N TYR A 71 4.85 -18.64 8.03
CA TYR A 71 5.09 -17.20 8.19
C TYR A 71 5.01 -16.45 6.85
N ALA A 72 5.59 -17.00 5.79
CA ALA A 72 5.50 -16.45 4.44
C ALA A 72 4.05 -16.35 3.95
N GLY A 73 3.21 -17.36 4.22
CA GLY A 73 1.78 -17.33 3.91
C GLY A 73 1.06 -16.18 4.63
N GLY A 74 1.44 -15.91 5.87
CA GLY A 74 0.95 -14.76 6.63
C GLY A 74 1.33 -13.42 6.00
N TYR A 75 2.59 -13.26 5.55
CA TYR A 75 3.04 -12.02 4.90
C TYR A 75 2.47 -11.85 3.49
N TYR A 76 2.28 -12.94 2.74
CA TYR A 76 1.58 -12.96 1.47
C TYR A 76 0.18 -12.32 1.58
N LEU A 77 -0.63 -12.77 2.55
CA LEU A 77 -2.00 -12.27 2.73
C LEU A 77 -2.03 -10.77 3.05
N ARG A 78 -1.11 -10.32 3.90
CA ARG A 78 -0.96 -8.92 4.29
C ARG A 78 -0.55 -8.06 3.11
N ALA A 79 0.50 -8.45 2.40
CA ALA A 79 0.96 -7.73 1.20
C ALA A 79 -0.16 -7.61 0.16
N ARG A 80 -0.93 -8.69 -0.05
CA ARG A 80 -2.09 -8.69 -0.94
C ARG A 80 -3.18 -7.72 -0.49
N HIS A 81 -3.45 -7.60 0.81
CA HIS A 81 -4.42 -6.65 1.33
C HIS A 81 -3.94 -5.21 1.13
N VAL A 82 -2.72 -4.89 1.54
CA VAL A 82 -2.15 -3.54 1.40
C VAL A 82 -2.07 -3.12 -0.07
N ARG A 83 -1.66 -4.02 -0.97
CA ARG A 83 -1.72 -3.83 -2.42
C ARG A 83 -3.10 -3.35 -2.88
N ARG A 84 -4.16 -4.07 -2.49
CA ARG A 84 -5.53 -3.76 -2.92
C ARG A 84 -5.98 -2.39 -2.43
N ILE A 85 -5.57 -2.01 -1.22
CA ILE A 85 -5.88 -0.70 -0.66
C ILE A 85 -5.21 0.41 -1.47
N PHE A 86 -3.92 0.26 -1.82
CA PHE A 86 -3.24 1.26 -2.65
C PHE A 86 -3.74 1.29 -4.10
N GLN A 87 -4.07 0.15 -4.69
CA GLN A 87 -4.75 0.10 -6.00
C GLN A 87 -6.11 0.80 -5.95
N PHE A 88 -6.87 0.64 -4.88
CA PHE A 88 -8.12 1.34 -4.70
C PHE A 88 -7.90 2.86 -4.58
N LEU A 89 -6.91 3.29 -3.77
CA LEU A 89 -6.56 4.70 -3.62
C LEU A 89 -6.08 5.33 -4.93
N SER A 90 -5.39 4.60 -5.80
CA SER A 90 -4.95 5.14 -7.10
C SER A 90 -6.14 5.51 -8.00
N TYR A 91 -7.19 4.69 -8.01
CA TYR A 91 -8.43 5.00 -8.76
C TYR A 91 -9.21 6.17 -8.17
N GLU A 92 -9.26 6.29 -6.83
CA GLU A 92 -10.07 7.30 -6.15
C GLU A 92 -9.37 8.67 -6.02
N TYR A 93 -8.04 8.71 -6.08
CA TYR A 93 -7.25 9.95 -5.99
C TYR A 93 -6.43 10.22 -7.27
N PRO A 94 -7.03 10.84 -8.30
CA PRO A 94 -6.34 11.11 -9.57
C PRO A 94 -5.04 11.92 -9.41
N GLU A 95 -5.01 12.89 -8.50
CA GLU A 95 -3.82 13.73 -8.24
C GLU A 95 -2.66 12.93 -7.63
N GLY A 96 -2.97 11.86 -6.90
CA GLY A 96 -1.99 10.95 -6.30
C GLY A 96 -1.81 9.64 -7.05
N TYR A 97 -2.41 9.49 -8.24
CA TYR A 97 -2.52 8.22 -8.96
C TYR A 97 -1.17 7.48 -9.03
N LEU A 98 -0.12 8.15 -9.53
CA LEU A 98 1.19 7.54 -9.73
C LEU A 98 1.84 7.07 -8.41
N LYS A 99 1.64 7.81 -7.32
CA LYS A 99 2.15 7.46 -5.99
C LYS A 99 1.52 6.16 -5.51
N TYR A 100 0.18 6.11 -5.53
CA TYR A 100 -0.58 4.97 -5.04
C TYR A 100 -0.44 3.74 -5.94
N ASP A 101 -0.34 3.94 -7.25
CA ASP A 101 -0.06 2.87 -8.21
C ASP A 101 1.29 2.21 -7.92
N LYS A 102 2.35 3.00 -7.73
CA LYS A 102 3.69 2.48 -7.35
C LYS A 102 3.69 1.74 -6.03
N LEU A 103 3.00 2.26 -5.01
CA LEU A 103 2.85 1.56 -3.72
C LEU A 103 2.11 0.23 -3.91
N GLY A 104 1.01 0.24 -4.68
CA GLY A 104 0.28 -0.98 -5.04
C GLY A 104 1.16 -2.01 -5.74
N GLU A 105 1.97 -1.57 -6.71
CA GLU A 105 2.89 -2.43 -7.45
C GLU A 105 4.03 -2.97 -6.56
N ALA A 106 4.54 -2.17 -5.64
CA ALA A 106 5.57 -2.62 -4.71
C ALA A 106 5.04 -3.73 -3.78
N PHE A 107 3.83 -3.57 -3.23
CA PHE A 107 3.18 -4.65 -2.46
C PHE A 107 2.78 -5.85 -3.34
N TYR A 108 2.56 -5.66 -4.63
CA TYR A 108 2.40 -6.76 -5.58
C TYR A 108 3.68 -7.57 -5.77
N HIS A 109 4.86 -6.93 -5.83
CA HIS A 109 6.14 -7.64 -5.84
C HIS A 109 6.33 -8.47 -4.57
N ILE A 110 6.00 -7.92 -3.39
CA ILE A 110 6.06 -8.65 -2.11
C ILE A 110 5.08 -9.83 -2.11
N GLU A 111 3.83 -9.63 -2.55
CA GLU A 111 2.85 -10.69 -2.74
C GLU A 111 3.38 -11.79 -3.68
N GLY A 112 3.95 -11.38 -4.81
CA GLY A 112 4.54 -12.25 -5.83
C GLY A 112 5.71 -13.07 -5.31
N PHE A 113 6.58 -12.46 -4.51
CA PHE A 113 7.70 -13.12 -3.85
C PHE A 113 7.22 -14.21 -2.88
N PHE A 114 6.28 -13.89 -1.97
CA PHE A 114 5.77 -14.86 -1.01
C PHE A 114 4.79 -15.89 -1.58
N VAL A 115 4.13 -15.64 -2.72
CA VAL A 115 3.37 -16.71 -3.39
C VAL A 115 4.32 -17.59 -4.20
N GLY A 116 5.27 -17.00 -4.94
CA GLY A 116 6.19 -17.71 -5.83
C GLY A 116 7.20 -18.55 -5.06
N GLY A 117 7.73 -18.02 -3.96
CA GLY A 117 8.73 -18.68 -3.12
C GLY A 117 8.24 -19.96 -2.46
N PHE A 118 6.92 -20.09 -2.27
CA PHE A 118 6.37 -21.09 -1.34
C PHE A 118 5.30 -21.98 -1.99
N SER A 119 4.77 -21.61 -3.17
CA SER A 119 3.86 -22.46 -3.95
C SER A 119 4.57 -23.33 -5.00
N ARG A 120 5.83 -23.01 -5.34
CA ARG A 120 6.61 -23.72 -6.34
C ARG A 120 7.41 -24.85 -5.70
N ALA A 121 7.47 -25.99 -6.38
CA ALA A 121 8.14 -27.19 -5.88
C ALA A 121 9.66 -27.16 -6.09
N ASP A 122 10.13 -26.39 -7.07
CA ASP A 122 11.52 -26.27 -7.52
C ASP A 122 12.28 -25.09 -6.88
N VAL A 123 11.66 -24.41 -5.92
CA VAL A 123 12.25 -23.27 -5.22
C VAL A 123 12.84 -23.73 -3.90
N ASP A 124 14.12 -23.43 -3.68
CA ASP A 124 14.75 -23.55 -2.37
C ASP A 124 14.26 -22.39 -1.49
N ARG A 125 13.35 -22.73 -0.57
CA ARG A 125 12.65 -21.75 0.28
C ARG A 125 13.60 -21.11 1.27
N THR A 126 14.46 -21.91 1.87
CA THR A 126 15.39 -21.45 2.91
C THR A 126 16.44 -20.54 2.29
N GLU A 127 17.01 -20.94 1.16
CA GLU A 127 17.99 -20.14 0.42
C GLU A 127 17.35 -18.88 -0.17
N THR A 128 16.12 -18.96 -0.67
CA THR A 128 15.36 -17.79 -1.13
C THR A 128 15.24 -16.74 -0.03
N VAL A 129 14.87 -17.13 1.19
CA VAL A 129 14.79 -16.17 2.31
C VAL A 129 16.18 -15.66 2.69
N ARG A 130 17.18 -16.53 2.76
CA ARG A 130 18.56 -16.18 3.13
C ARG A 130 19.18 -15.15 2.20
N GLU A 131 19.12 -15.39 0.89
CA GLU A 131 19.71 -14.52 -0.13
C GLU A 131 19.01 -13.16 -0.23
N ASN A 132 17.72 -13.10 0.12
CA ASN A 132 16.94 -11.86 0.10
C ASN A 132 16.88 -11.14 1.45
N LEU A 133 17.54 -11.64 2.50
CA LEU A 133 17.40 -11.06 3.85
C LEU A 133 17.79 -9.58 3.89
N GLY A 134 18.85 -9.19 3.15
CA GLY A 134 19.24 -7.79 3.01
C GLY A 134 18.13 -6.92 2.40
N THR A 135 17.55 -7.37 1.28
CA THR A 135 16.43 -6.70 0.60
C THR A 135 15.20 -6.63 1.51
N LEU A 136 14.89 -7.70 2.24
CA LEU A 136 13.77 -7.73 3.19
C LEU A 136 13.97 -6.72 4.32
N LYS A 137 15.20 -6.52 4.81
CA LYS A 137 15.51 -5.49 5.83
C LYS A 137 15.28 -4.08 5.29
N GLU A 138 15.69 -3.82 4.06
CA GLU A 138 15.45 -2.53 3.41
C GLU A 138 13.95 -2.27 3.21
N ILE A 139 13.21 -3.25 2.69
CA ILE A 139 11.75 -3.15 2.55
C ILE A 139 11.10 -2.93 3.92
N SER A 140 11.48 -3.69 4.95
CA SER A 140 10.93 -3.56 6.31
C SER A 140 11.13 -2.15 6.87
N ARG A 141 12.33 -1.55 6.68
CA ARG A 141 12.61 -0.15 7.04
C ARG A 141 11.66 0.81 6.34
N ILE A 142 11.50 0.69 5.03
CA ILE A 142 10.67 1.59 4.21
C ILE A 142 9.19 1.44 4.60
N VAL A 143 8.71 0.21 4.79
CA VAL A 143 7.33 -0.07 5.21
C VAL A 143 7.07 0.47 6.62
N LYS A 144 8.07 0.44 7.50
CA LYS A 144 7.97 1.06 8.84
C LYS A 144 7.74 2.56 8.74
N GLU A 145 8.51 3.24 7.91
CA GLU A 145 8.37 4.68 7.63
C GLU A 145 7.01 4.99 6.98
N LEU A 146 6.55 4.14 6.05
CA LEU A 146 5.22 4.24 5.45
C LEU A 146 4.10 4.17 6.52
N GLY A 147 4.30 3.38 7.57
CA GLY A 147 3.35 3.23 8.68
C GLY A 147 3.26 4.44 9.61
N GLU A 148 4.15 5.44 9.48
CA GLU A 148 4.10 6.67 10.29
C GLU A 148 3.04 7.66 9.78
N TYR A 149 2.60 7.51 8.53
CA TYR A 149 1.61 8.39 7.91
C TYR A 149 0.20 7.91 8.20
N SER A 150 -0.56 8.67 8.98
CA SER A 150 -1.98 8.36 9.25
C SER A 150 -2.91 8.67 8.08
N ASP A 151 -2.50 9.60 7.21
CA ASP A 151 -3.23 9.98 6.00
C ASP A 151 -2.41 9.59 4.76
N PRO A 152 -2.98 8.83 3.82
CA PRO A 152 -2.23 8.39 2.63
C PRO A 152 -1.79 9.55 1.73
N ARG A 153 -2.42 10.73 1.84
CA ARG A 153 -2.07 11.92 1.08
C ARG A 153 -0.73 12.51 1.51
N ASP A 154 -0.39 12.37 2.79
CA ASP A 154 0.85 12.87 3.38
C ASP A 154 2.08 12.01 3.02
N ILE A 155 1.86 10.80 2.52
CA ILE A 155 2.94 9.92 2.06
C ILE A 155 3.72 10.63 0.93
N PRO A 156 5.04 10.80 1.03
CA PRO A 156 5.84 11.42 -0.02
C PRO A 156 5.98 10.48 -1.23
N GLN A 157 6.17 11.07 -2.42
CA GLN A 157 6.34 10.32 -3.67
C GLN A 157 7.64 9.50 -3.64
N GLU A 158 8.68 10.03 -3.02
CA GLU A 158 10.00 9.43 -2.89
C GLU A 158 9.94 8.08 -2.17
N LEU A 159 9.09 7.97 -1.14
CA LEU A 159 8.92 6.72 -0.38
C LEU A 159 8.26 5.62 -1.23
N ALA A 160 7.33 5.99 -2.12
CA ALA A 160 6.73 5.06 -3.08
C ALA A 160 7.78 4.56 -4.09
N ASP A 161 8.68 5.44 -4.52
CA ASP A 161 9.75 5.10 -5.47
C ASP A 161 10.81 4.20 -4.81
N GLU A 162 11.22 4.51 -3.58
CA GLU A 162 12.13 3.68 -2.78
C GLU A 162 11.55 2.28 -2.58
N LEU A 163 10.29 2.16 -2.17
CA LEU A 163 9.66 0.87 -1.92
C LEU A 163 9.56 0.04 -3.20
N LEU A 164 9.17 0.66 -4.32
CA LEU A 164 9.07 -0.04 -5.60
C LEU A 164 10.43 -0.55 -6.08
N ASN A 165 11.48 0.25 -5.93
CA ASN A 165 12.84 -0.16 -6.30
C ASN A 165 13.31 -1.33 -5.43
N ALA A 166 13.21 -1.20 -4.10
CA ALA A 166 13.66 -2.25 -3.18
C ALA A 166 12.92 -3.58 -3.39
N THR A 167 11.61 -3.53 -3.64
CA THR A 167 10.81 -4.75 -3.88
C THR A 167 11.07 -5.39 -5.23
N SER A 168 11.55 -4.63 -6.22
CA SER A 168 11.91 -5.16 -7.55
C SER A 168 13.18 -6.03 -7.52
N ASP A 169 14.00 -5.89 -6.48
CA ASP A 169 15.24 -6.67 -6.30
C ASP A 169 15.02 -8.05 -5.66
N LEU A 170 13.80 -8.38 -5.26
CA LEU A 170 13.43 -9.68 -4.71
C LEU A 170 13.58 -10.79 -5.76
N LYS A 171 14.23 -11.90 -5.39
CA LYS A 171 14.54 -13.02 -6.30
C LYS A 171 14.18 -14.36 -5.69
N LEU A 172 13.71 -15.28 -6.52
CA LEU A 172 13.51 -16.68 -6.14
C LEU A 172 14.77 -17.48 -6.47
N ILE A 173 15.18 -18.36 -5.56
CA ILE A 173 16.31 -19.27 -5.73
C ILE A 173 15.76 -20.67 -6.02
N TYR A 174 16.33 -21.33 -7.02
CA TYR A 174 15.86 -22.63 -7.51
C TYR A 174 16.89 -23.72 -7.19
N GLU A 175 16.42 -24.95 -6.98
CA GLU A 175 17.25 -26.15 -6.71
C GLU A 175 18.08 -26.60 -7.93
#